data_AF-A0A6N8UE70-F1
#
_entry.id   AF-A0A6N8UE70-F1
#
_cell.length_a   1.000
_cell.length_b   1.000
_cell.length_c   1.000
_cell.angle_alpha   90.00
_cell.angle_beta   90.00
_cell.angle_gamma   90.00
#
_symmetry.space_group_name_H-M   'P 1'
#
loop_
_entity.id
_entity.type
_entity.pdbx_description
1 polymer ?
#
loop_
_entity_poly.entity_id
_entity_poly.type
_entity_poly.pdbx_seq_one_letter_code
_entity_poly.pdbx_strand_id
1 'polypeptide(L)' 'MKKIQIKAKPFFDLLKIKDQSMWDIFAQLIDGEEQEIIFTHEDDTVLFNYFLPENVEELKVQQEKFTEEFKKKVQKLYN' A
#
# COMPACT_ATOMS: atom_id res chain seq x y z
N MET A 1 -1.36 14.63 -10.47
CA MET A 1 -1.82 13.46 -9.70
C MET A 1 -1.66 12.21 -10.55
N LYS A 2 -0.67 11.38 -10.21
CA LYS A 2 -0.38 10.12 -10.93
C LYS A 2 -1.25 9.00 -10.37
N LYS A 3 -1.61 8.02 -11.20
CA LYS A 3 -2.32 6.82 -10.77
C LYS A 3 -1.49 5.58 -11.11
N ILE A 4 -1.32 4.70 -10.13
CA ILE A 4 -0.58 3.44 -10.28
C ILE A 4 -1.54 2.32 -9.95
N GLN A 5 -1.75 1.39 -10.86
CA GLN A 5 -2.55 0.20 -10.59
C GLN A 5 -1.64 -0.98 -10.24
N ILE A 6 -1.92 -1.64 -9.13
CA ILE A 6 -1.14 -2.78 -8.63
C ILE A 6 -2.07 -3.97 -8.44
N LYS A 7 -1.67 -5.14 -8.95
CA LYS A 7 -2.32 -6.41 -8.65
C LYS A 7 -1.99 -6.80 -7.20
N ALA A 8 -2.99 -6.82 -6.33
CA ALA A 8 -2.79 -6.98 -4.89
C ALA A 8 -2.11 -8.30 -4.52
N LYS A 9 -2.58 -9.41 -5.07
CA LYS A 9 -2.04 -10.75 -4.76
C LYS A 9 -0.55 -10.87 -5.14
N PRO A 10 -0.12 -10.62 -6.39
CA PRO A 10 1.30 -10.63 -6.75
C PRO A 10 2.16 -9.69 -5.91
N PHE A 11 1.63 -8.50 -5.57
CA PHE A 11 2.34 -7.53 -4.75
C PHE A 11 2.62 -8.04 -3.33
N PHE A 12 1.59 -8.52 -2.62
CA PHE A 12 1.76 -9.05 -1.27
C PHE A 12 2.57 -10.36 -1.24
N ASP A 13 2.43 -11.20 -2.27
CA ASP A 13 3.27 -12.41 -2.41
C ASP A 13 4.75 -12.03 -2.57
N LEU A 14 5.05 -10.99 -3.37
CA LEU A 14 6.41 -10.47 -3.53
C LEU A 14 6.98 -9.91 -2.22
N LEU A 15 6.19 -9.15 -1.45
CA LEU A 15 6.61 -8.62 -0.15
C LEU A 15 6.99 -9.75 0.81
N LYS A 16 6.20 -10.83 0.85
CA LYS A 16 6.50 -12.02 1.68
C LYS A 16 7.77 -12.73 1.23
N ILE A 17 7.97 -12.90 -0.09
CA ILE A 17 9.17 -13.56 -0.64
C ILE A 17 10.43 -12.76 -0.32
N LYS A 18 10.34 -11.43 -0.39
CA LYS A 18 11.48 -10.53 -0.16
C LYS A 18 11.67 -10.13 1.31
N ASP A 19 10.79 -10.56 2.20
CA ASP A 19 10.71 -10.08 3.59
C ASP A 19 10.77 -8.55 3.68
N GLN A 20 10.03 -7.88 2.77
CA GLN A 20 10.00 -6.42 2.65
C GLN A 20 8.70 -5.84 3.20
N SER A 21 8.81 -4.66 3.81
CA SER A 21 7.64 -3.89 4.22
C SER A 21 7.00 -3.19 3.03
N MET A 22 5.67 -3.20 2.97
CA MET A 22 4.89 -2.38 2.02
C MET A 22 5.30 -0.90 2.12
N TRP A 23 5.54 -0.41 3.33
CA TRP A 23 5.93 0.98 3.60
C TRP A 23 7.30 1.33 3.01
N ASP A 24 8.24 0.37 3.01
CA ASP A 24 9.57 0.58 2.41
C ASP A 24 9.47 0.73 0.90
N ILE A 25 8.55 0.00 0.27
CA ILE A 25 8.25 0.15 -1.16
C ILE A 25 7.58 1.50 -1.42
N PHE A 26 6.60 1.88 -0.60
CA PHE A 26 5.92 3.17 -0.74
C PHE A 26 6.88 4.35 -0.59
N ALA A 27 7.81 4.30 0.37
CA ALA A 27 8.84 5.32 0.54
C ALA A 27 9.73 5.48 -0.70
N GLN A 28 9.98 4.40 -1.45
CA GLN A 28 10.75 4.42 -2.69
C GLN A 28 9.96 4.97 -3.89
N LEU A 29 8.63 4.95 -3.82
CA LEU A 29 7.75 5.47 -4.88
C LEU A 29 7.51 6.98 -4.77
N ILE A 30 7.81 7.58 -3.62
CA ILE A 30 7.65 9.01 -3.37
C ILE A 30 8.62 9.79 -4.27
N ASP A 31 8.05 10.58 -5.17
CA ASP A 31 8.78 11.39 -6.14
C ASP A 31 8.51 12.91 -5.99
N GLY A 32 7.89 13.32 -4.88
CA GLY A 32 7.50 14.72 -4.63
C GLY A 32 6.15 15.10 -5.25
N GLU A 33 5.39 14.14 -5.78
CA GLU A 33 4.02 14.34 -6.25
C GLU A 33 3.05 13.38 -5.55
N GLU A 34 1.80 13.80 -5.34
CA GLU A 34 0.75 12.90 -4.88
C GLU A 34 0.42 11.82 -5.93
N GLN A 35 0.40 10.57 -5.47
CA GLN A 35 0.08 9.40 -6.29
C GLN A 35 -1.08 8.61 -5.68
N GLU A 36 -2.00 8.14 -6.52
CA GLU A 36 -3.04 7.20 -6.12
C GLU A 36 -2.64 5.78 -6.53
N ILE A 37 -2.44 4.91 -5.55
CA ILE A 37 -2.18 3.48 -5.74
C ILE A 37 -3.50 2.73 -5.66
N ILE A 38 -3.91 2.12 -6.77
CA ILE A 38 -5.16 1.37 -6.92
C ILE A 38 -4.82 -0.11 -6.86
N PHE A 39 -5.18 -0.76 -5.76
CA PHE A 39 -5.03 -2.20 -5.62
C PHE A 39 -6.21 -2.91 -6.26
N THR A 40 -5.91 -3.78 -7.21
CA THR A 40 -6.90 -4.56 -7.96
C THR A 40 -6.69 -6.05 -7.76
N HIS A 41 -7.78 -6.79 -7.90
CA HIS A 41 -7.79 -8.23 -8.00
C HIS A 41 -7.32 -8.67 -9.41
N GLU A 42 -7.14 -9.97 -9.63
CA GLU A 42 -6.63 -10.51 -10.90
C GLU A 42 -7.51 -10.14 -12.10
N ASP A 43 -8.81 -10.06 -11.90
CA ASP A 43 -9.86 -9.67 -12.86
C ASP A 43 -10.04 -8.14 -13.02
N ASP A 44 -9.10 -7.34 -12.52
CA ASP A 44 -9.14 -5.87 -12.51
C ASP A 44 -10.20 -5.25 -11.60
N THR A 45 -10.89 -6.05 -10.79
CA THR A 45 -11.80 -5.53 -9.75
C THR A 45 -11.03 -4.72 -8.72
N VAL A 46 -11.41 -3.47 -8.48
CA VAL A 46 -10.79 -2.60 -7.46
C VAL A 46 -11.08 -3.16 -6.07
N LEU A 47 -10.03 -3.44 -5.31
CA LEU A 47 -10.11 -3.89 -3.92
C LEU A 47 -10.07 -2.70 -2.97
N PHE A 48 -9.10 -1.81 -3.16
CA PHE A 48 -8.94 -0.59 -2.37
C PHE A 48 -7.98 0.38 -3.05
N ASN A 49 -8.10 1.67 -2.72
CA ASN A 49 -7.20 2.71 -3.17
C ASN A 49 -6.41 3.24 -1.97
N TYR A 50 -5.15 3.58 -2.19
CA TYR A 50 -4.27 4.21 -1.22
C TYR A 50 -3.67 5.47 -1.83
N PHE A 51 -3.76 6.59 -1.12
CA PHE A 51 -3.15 7.84 -1.53
C PHE A 51 -1.75 7.92 -0.93
N LEU A 52 -0.74 7.78 -1.79
CA LEU A 52 0.65 7.93 -1.42
C LEU A 52 0.93 9.44 -1.25
N PRO A 53 1.39 9.87 -0.07
CA PRO A 53 1.73 11.27 0.16
C PRO A 53 2.95 11.67 -0.67
N GLU A 54 3.12 12.98 -0.85
CA GLU A 54 4.23 13.56 -1.60
C GLU A 54 5.59 13.49 -0.87
N ASN A 55 5.59 13.18 0.44
CA ASN A 55 6.79 13.14 1.26
C ASN A 55 6.80 11.98 2.28
N VAL A 56 8.01 11.58 2.67
CA VAL A 56 8.26 10.42 3.55
C VAL A 56 7.81 10.70 4.99
N GLU A 57 7.78 11.96 5.44
CA GLU A 57 7.35 12.31 6.80
C GLU A 57 5.86 12.02 6.98
N GLU A 58 5.03 12.43 6.02
CA GLU A 58 3.60 12.10 6.01
C GLU A 58 3.37 10.59 5.91
N LEU A 59 4.18 9.87 5.12
CA LEU A 59 4.11 8.42 5.04
C LEU A 59 4.35 7.76 6.41
N LYS A 60 5.34 8.23 7.18
CA LYS A 60 5.63 7.73 8.53
C LYS A 60 4.49 7.99 9.50
N VAL A 61 3.92 9.19 9.47
CA VAL A 61 2.74 9.54 10.29
C VAL A 61 1.55 8.64 9.94
N GLN A 62 1.34 8.35 8.65
CA GLN A 62 0.32 7.41 8.23
C GLN A 62 0.62 5.99 8.69
N GLN A 63 1.86 5.51 8.55
CA GLN A 63 2.30 4.19 9.01
C GLN A 63 1.99 4.01 10.50
N GLU A 64 2.37 4.97 11.34
CA GLU A 64 2.13 4.94 12.80
C GLU A 64 0.63 4.78 13.11
N LYS A 65 -0.22 5.58 12.45
CA LYS A 65 -1.69 5.52 12.59
C LYS A 65 -2.29 4.23 12.02
N PHE A 66 -1.71 3.68 10.97
CA PHE A 66 -2.20 2.49 10.28
C PHE A 66 -1.92 1.21 11.07
N THR A 67 -0.86 1.17 11.88
CA THR A 67 -0.45 -0.02 12.66
C THR A 67 -1.53 -0.52 13.64
N GLU A 68 -2.41 0.34 14.13
CA GLU A 68 -3.46 -0.05 15.08
C GLU A 68 -4.78 -0.47 14.41
N GLU A 69 -5.23 0.27 13.40
CA GLU A 69 -6.52 0.00 12.74
C GLU A 69 -6.43 -1.10 11.67
N PHE A 70 -5.33 -1.15 10.93
CA PHE A 70 -5.19 -2.10 9.82
C PHE A 70 -4.89 -3.52 10.27
N LYS A 71 -4.09 -3.71 11.34
CA LYS A 71 -3.86 -5.03 11.96
C LYS A 71 -5.19 -5.73 12.24
N LYS A 72 -6.18 -4.99 12.75
CA LYS A 72 -7.53 -5.48 13.03
C LYS A 72 -8.33 -5.82 11.77
N LYS A 73 -8.22 -5.02 10.70
CA LYS A 73 -8.95 -5.25 9.44
C LYS A 73 -8.36 -6.37 8.60
N VAL A 74 -7.04 -6.43 8.45
CA VAL A 74 -6.36 -7.48 7.67
C VAL A 74 -6.49 -8.84 8.33
N GLN A 75 -6.35 -8.92 9.65
CA GLN A 75 -6.55 -10.18 10.37
C GLN A 75 -7.99 -10.72 10.20
N LYS A 76 -8.96 -9.83 9.95
CA LYS A 76 -10.36 -10.19 9.70
C LYS A 76 -10.65 -10.57 8.24
N LEU A 77 -9.75 -10.25 7.31
CA LEU A 77 -9.83 -10.59 5.89
C LEU A 77 -9.12 -11.92 5.57
N TYR A 78 -8.24 -12.39 6.45
CA TYR A 78 -7.45 -13.62 6.29
C TYR A 78 -7.76 -14.71 7.35
N ASN A 79 -8.76 -14.50 8.21
CA ASN A 79 -9.37 -15.51 9.09
C ASN A 79 -10.79 -15.82 8.59
#